data_AF-J3AN41-F1
#
_entry.id   AF-J3AN41-F1
#
_cell.length_a   1.000
_cell.length_b   1.000
_cell.length_c   1.000
_cell.angle_alpha   90.00
_cell.angle_beta   90.00
_cell.angle_gamma   90.00
#
_symmetry.space_group_name_H-M   'P 1'
#
loop_
_entity.id
_entity.type
_entity.pdbx_description
1 polymer ?
#
loop_
_entity_poly.entity_id
_entity_poly.type
_entity_poly.pdbx_seq_one_letter_code
_entity_poly.pdbx_strand_id
1 'polypeptide(L)'
;MDLALFKGVVDQIFDQGWSLLGIHFGLFGDGLVDPHVVERARYARERLPEIMLDVNTNGAAFDRKRHGSLDRDLTLLTLHCESIRPDTYDQIMTPLRAKNVFPKYEPILDSFPGKVRVSVPVSRMNRDDIEETRDWFLERGAKEVVFDPLASRCTDDQSLFRRIAFTPVEIRCNPDILDDVIIDCDGLVLSCCQDFERREPIGNVAADGLLSALQDTRRAVFHGRLAAGSHGEIETCRRCAADVRTPNFPFDLATPGELKAGSHPPPPVSSTTISQ
;
A
#
# COMPACT_ATOMS: atom_id res chain seq x y z
N MET A 1 -15.50 -2.91 5.42
CA MET A 1 -15.61 -3.64 6.70
C MET A 1 -16.79 -3.11 7.45
N ASP A 2 -17.58 -3.96 8.08
CA ASP A 2 -18.57 -3.50 9.06
C ASP A 2 -17.87 -2.76 10.23
N LEU A 3 -18.56 -1.81 10.86
CA LEU A 3 -17.98 -1.03 11.95
C LEU A 3 -17.83 -1.87 13.23
N ALA A 4 -18.80 -2.71 13.57
CA ALA A 4 -18.73 -3.57 14.75
C ALA A 4 -17.63 -4.62 14.58
N LEU A 5 -17.48 -5.19 13.38
CA LEU A 5 -16.38 -6.11 13.08
C LEU A 5 -15.01 -5.49 13.34
N PHE A 6 -14.78 -4.26 12.87
CA PHE A 6 -13.52 -3.56 13.12
C PHE A 6 -13.27 -3.27 14.60
N LYS A 7 -14.30 -2.78 15.31
CA LYS A 7 -14.16 -2.53 16.76
C LYS A 7 -13.81 -3.83 17.48
N GLY A 8 -14.46 -4.94 17.13
CA GLY A 8 -14.14 -6.27 17.66
C GLY A 8 -12.72 -6.76 17.33
N VAL A 9 -12.16 -6.39 16.17
CA VAL A 9 -10.75 -6.66 15.83
C VAL A 9 -9.81 -5.83 16.73
N VAL A 10 -10.06 -4.52 16.87
CA VAL A 10 -9.26 -3.63 17.71
C VAL A 10 -9.32 -4.04 19.18
N ASP A 11 -10.51 -4.41 19.67
CA ASP A 11 -10.71 -4.88 21.04
C ASP A 11 -9.92 -6.17 21.29
N GLN A 12 -9.95 -7.13 20.36
CA GLN A 12 -9.14 -8.36 20.48
C GLN A 12 -7.63 -8.05 20.54
N ILE A 13 -7.13 -7.13 19.71
CA ILE A 13 -5.71 -6.72 19.74
C ILE A 13 -5.36 -6.14 21.12
N PHE A 14 -6.20 -5.24 21.63
CA PHE A 14 -6.03 -4.60 22.93
C PHE A 14 -6.08 -5.61 24.08
N ASP A 15 -7.12 -6.45 24.12
CA ASP A 15 -7.36 -7.41 25.21
C ASP A 15 -6.28 -8.50 25.28
N GLN A 16 -5.71 -8.89 24.13
CA GLN A 16 -4.61 -9.86 24.07
C GLN A 16 -3.25 -9.22 24.40
N GLY A 17 -3.17 -7.89 24.50
CA GLY A 17 -1.91 -7.17 24.73
C GLY A 17 -0.91 -7.33 23.59
N TRP A 18 -1.38 -7.52 22.37
CA TRP A 18 -0.49 -7.66 21.22
C TRP A 18 0.16 -6.32 20.87
N SER A 19 1.47 -6.36 20.64
CA SER A 19 2.20 -5.21 20.12
C SER A 19 1.92 -5.08 18.63
N LEU A 20 1.52 -3.87 18.21
CA LEU A 20 1.21 -3.56 16.83
C LEU A 20 2.00 -2.32 16.42
N LEU A 21 2.63 -2.36 15.25
CA LEU A 21 3.33 -1.19 14.71
C LEU A 21 2.35 -0.14 14.18
N GLY A 22 1.30 -0.58 13.48
CA GLY A 22 0.30 0.33 12.94
C GLY A 22 -0.95 -0.34 12.37
N ILE A 23 -1.94 0.50 12.08
CA ILE A 23 -3.13 0.17 11.30
C ILE A 23 -3.12 1.08 10.08
N HIS A 24 -3.21 0.48 8.90
CA HIS A 24 -3.23 1.17 7.61
C HIS A 24 -4.56 0.92 6.92
N PHE A 25 -5.32 1.99 6.66
CA PHE A 25 -6.56 1.93 5.89
C PHE A 25 -6.28 2.13 4.40
N GLY A 26 -7.10 1.52 3.54
CA GLY A 26 -7.08 1.81 2.09
C GLY A 26 -6.05 1.01 1.28
N LEU A 27 -5.83 -0.27 1.60
CA LEU A 27 -4.89 -1.09 0.83
C LEU A 27 -5.39 -1.43 -0.59
N PHE A 28 -6.58 -2.03 -0.71
CA PHE A 28 -7.15 -2.45 -2.01
C PHE A 28 -8.15 -1.45 -2.61
N GLY A 29 -8.42 -0.36 -1.89
CA GLY A 29 -9.34 0.69 -2.32
C GLY A 29 -8.97 2.00 -1.64
N ASP A 30 -9.76 3.04 -1.86
CA ASP A 30 -9.47 4.35 -1.25
C ASP A 30 -10.00 4.42 0.19
N GLY A 31 -9.12 4.69 1.16
CA GLY A 31 -9.50 4.77 2.57
C GLY A 31 -10.48 5.88 2.90
N LEU A 32 -10.50 6.98 2.13
CA LEU A 32 -11.43 8.09 2.33
C LEU A 32 -12.84 7.81 1.76
N VAL A 33 -13.02 6.72 1.01
CA VAL A 33 -14.37 6.28 0.60
C VAL A 33 -15.14 5.71 1.79
N ASP A 34 -14.46 5.07 2.76
CA ASP A 34 -15.12 4.41 3.90
C ASP A 34 -15.98 5.40 4.72
N PRO A 35 -17.32 5.23 4.77
CA PRO A 35 -18.24 6.10 5.51
C PRO A 35 -17.88 6.23 7.00
N HIS A 36 -17.17 5.26 7.56
CA HIS A 36 -16.80 5.20 8.97
C HIS A 36 -15.33 5.51 9.23
N VAL A 37 -14.53 5.96 8.25
CA VAL A 37 -13.07 6.17 8.43
C VAL A 37 -12.72 7.05 9.64
N VAL A 38 -13.49 8.12 9.88
CA VAL A 38 -13.30 9.02 11.04
C VAL A 38 -13.58 8.30 12.36
N GLU A 39 -14.66 7.52 12.41
CA GLU A 39 -15.03 6.78 13.61
C GLU A 39 -14.04 5.66 13.90
N ARG A 40 -13.58 4.95 12.87
CA ARG A 40 -12.55 3.92 13.00
C ARG A 40 -11.24 4.50 13.50
N ALA A 41 -10.81 5.61 12.92
CA ALA A 41 -9.56 6.24 13.30
C ALA A 41 -9.57 6.69 14.77
N ARG A 42 -10.66 7.35 15.19
CA ARG A 42 -10.87 7.73 16.59
C ARG A 42 -10.87 6.53 17.51
N TYR A 43 -11.63 5.49 17.19
CA TYR A 43 -11.72 4.28 18.02
C TYR A 43 -10.36 3.59 18.18
N ALA A 44 -9.61 3.45 17.08
CA ALA A 44 -8.26 2.91 17.11
C ALA A 44 -7.34 3.75 17.98
N ARG A 45 -7.36 5.08 17.84
CA ARG A 45 -6.51 5.99 18.65
C ARG A 45 -6.86 5.93 20.14
N GLU A 46 -8.13 5.81 20.50
CA GLU A 46 -8.57 5.69 21.90
C GLU A 46 -8.08 4.39 22.56
N ARG A 47 -8.09 3.27 21.83
CA ARG A 47 -7.67 1.96 22.37
C ARG A 47 -6.18 1.67 22.22
N LEU A 48 -5.57 2.14 21.14
CA LEU A 48 -4.19 1.87 20.76
C LEU A 48 -3.47 3.22 20.54
N PRO A 49 -3.21 4.00 21.62
CA PRO A 49 -2.77 5.39 21.49
C PRO A 49 -1.38 5.57 20.88
N GLU A 50 -0.53 4.54 20.90
CA GLU A 50 0.88 4.63 20.50
C GLU A 50 1.14 4.12 19.07
N ILE A 51 0.17 3.49 18.42
CA ILE A 51 0.39 2.90 17.10
C ILE A 51 0.47 3.97 16.00
N MET A 52 1.13 3.62 14.90
CA MET A 52 1.00 4.36 13.66
C MET A 52 -0.41 4.17 13.10
N LEU A 53 -1.12 5.27 12.85
CA LEU A 53 -2.42 5.23 12.20
C LEU A 53 -2.35 5.98 10.88
N ASP A 54 -2.60 5.27 9.79
CA ASP A 54 -2.41 5.76 8.43
C ASP A 54 -3.65 5.50 7.57
N VAL A 55 -3.97 6.45 6.70
CA VAL A 55 -5.00 6.32 5.68
C VAL A 55 -4.35 6.54 4.32
N ASN A 56 -4.42 5.51 3.48
CA ASN A 56 -4.03 5.59 2.07
C ASN A 56 -5.22 6.08 1.23
N THR A 57 -4.96 7.05 0.35
CA THR A 57 -5.99 7.64 -0.52
C THR A 57 -5.39 8.12 -1.84
N ASN A 58 -6.16 8.07 -2.92
CA ASN A 58 -5.86 8.79 -4.17
C ASN A 58 -6.39 10.23 -4.15
N GLY A 59 -7.00 10.67 -3.04
CA GLY A 59 -7.51 12.02 -2.84
C GLY A 59 -8.87 12.30 -3.48
N ALA A 60 -9.36 11.46 -4.40
CA ALA A 60 -10.60 11.70 -5.15
C ALA A 60 -11.83 11.78 -4.23
N ALA A 61 -11.85 11.04 -3.12
CA ALA A 61 -12.95 11.06 -2.17
C ALA A 61 -12.84 12.16 -1.10
N PHE A 62 -11.77 12.95 -1.09
CA PHE A 62 -11.56 13.94 -0.05
C PHE A 62 -12.68 14.99 -0.01
N ASP A 63 -13.17 15.25 1.21
CA ASP A 63 -14.13 16.28 1.59
C ASP A 63 -13.69 16.83 2.95
N ARG A 64 -13.39 18.13 3.03
CA ARG A 64 -12.83 18.74 4.25
C ARG A 64 -13.81 18.69 5.44
N LYS A 65 -15.13 18.77 5.19
CA LYS A 65 -16.13 18.74 6.28
C LYS A 65 -16.21 17.36 6.91
N ARG A 66 -16.13 16.30 6.10
CA ARG A 66 -16.16 14.91 6.55
C ARG A 66 -14.82 14.46 7.11
N HIS A 67 -13.72 14.76 6.43
CA HIS A 67 -12.41 14.13 6.70
C HIS A 67 -11.47 15.01 7.51
N GLY A 68 -11.69 16.33 7.62
CA GLY A 68 -10.75 17.24 8.29
C GLY A 68 -10.47 16.90 9.76
N SER A 69 -11.39 16.22 10.45
CA SER A 69 -11.16 15.80 11.84
C SER A 69 -10.15 14.65 11.96
N LEU A 70 -9.86 13.91 10.88
CA LEU A 70 -8.88 12.82 10.88
C LEU A 70 -7.48 13.30 11.29
N ASP A 71 -7.15 14.58 11.07
CA ASP A 71 -5.86 15.13 11.47
C ASP A 71 -5.56 14.88 12.95
N ARG A 72 -6.57 14.89 13.83
CA ARG A 72 -6.38 14.67 15.26
C ARG A 72 -5.98 13.23 15.61
N ASP A 73 -6.43 12.28 14.81
CA ASP A 73 -6.33 10.85 15.11
C ASP A 73 -5.20 10.17 14.33
N LEU A 74 -4.93 10.64 13.10
CA LEU A 74 -3.93 10.05 12.21
C LEU A 74 -2.50 10.47 12.58
N THR A 75 -1.60 9.50 12.44
CA THR A 75 -0.16 9.73 12.44
C THR A 75 0.29 10.22 11.06
N LEU A 76 -0.28 9.63 10.00
CA LEU A 76 0.09 9.89 8.61
C LEU A 76 -1.16 9.84 7.71
N LEU A 77 -1.13 10.61 6.63
CA LEU A 77 -2.00 10.42 5.48
C LEU A 77 -1.12 10.12 4.27
N THR A 78 -1.26 8.95 3.67
CA THR A 78 -0.53 8.60 2.45
C THR A 78 -1.37 8.93 1.21
N LEU A 79 -0.94 9.94 0.46
CA LEU A 79 -1.57 10.40 -0.78
C LEU A 79 -0.89 9.74 -1.99
N HIS A 80 -1.63 8.94 -2.74
CA HIS A 80 -1.18 8.34 -3.99
C HIS A 80 -1.26 9.36 -5.13
N CYS A 81 -0.16 9.57 -5.83
CA CYS A 81 -0.11 10.43 -7.01
C CYS A 81 0.74 9.78 -8.11
N GLU A 82 0.14 9.47 -9.26
CA GLU A 82 0.90 8.94 -10.41
C GLU A 82 1.67 10.03 -11.16
N SER A 83 1.16 11.26 -11.18
CA SER A 83 1.74 12.37 -11.95
C SER A 83 0.99 13.65 -11.61
N ILE A 84 1.67 14.80 -11.67
CA ILE A 84 1.04 16.12 -11.63
C ILE A 84 0.65 16.64 -13.03
N ARG A 85 1.00 15.92 -14.10
CA ARG A 85 0.60 16.23 -15.48
C ARG A 85 -0.76 15.58 -15.77
N PRO A 86 -1.80 16.38 -16.10
CA PRO A 86 -3.15 15.85 -16.27
C PRO A 86 -3.26 14.70 -17.28
N ASP A 87 -2.57 14.80 -18.43
CA ASP A 87 -2.66 13.80 -19.50
C ASP A 87 -2.06 12.45 -19.07
N THR A 88 -0.88 12.48 -18.43
CA THR A 88 -0.23 11.28 -17.87
C THR A 88 -1.10 10.67 -16.78
N TYR A 89 -1.59 11.48 -15.85
CA TYR A 89 -2.47 11.03 -14.77
C TYR A 89 -3.75 10.38 -15.31
N ASP A 90 -4.44 11.02 -16.26
CA ASP A 90 -5.69 10.53 -16.85
C ASP A 90 -5.50 9.20 -17.60
N GLN A 91 -4.33 9.00 -18.21
CA GLN A 91 -3.99 7.78 -18.90
C GLN A 91 -3.75 6.62 -17.92
N ILE A 92 -3.08 6.86 -16.79
CA ILE A 92 -2.74 5.83 -15.79
C ILE A 92 -3.96 5.53 -14.90
N MET A 93 -4.57 6.56 -14.31
CA MET A 93 -5.55 6.44 -13.23
C MET A 93 -7.00 6.27 -13.71
N THR A 94 -7.27 5.48 -14.76
CA THR A 94 -8.65 5.30 -15.25
C THR A 94 -9.52 4.50 -14.27
N PRO A 95 -10.75 4.94 -13.93
CA PRO A 95 -11.52 6.04 -14.54
C PRO A 95 -11.39 7.40 -13.83
N LEU A 96 -10.53 7.54 -12.82
CA LEU A 96 -10.24 8.83 -12.20
C LEU A 96 -9.62 9.79 -13.20
N ARG A 97 -9.85 11.08 -12.96
CA ARG A 97 -9.39 12.16 -13.84
C ARG A 97 -8.80 13.29 -13.01
N ALA A 98 -7.69 13.85 -13.47
CA ALA A 98 -6.96 14.95 -12.86
C ALA A 98 -7.88 16.12 -12.51
N LYS A 99 -8.81 16.48 -13.40
CA LYS A 99 -9.80 17.54 -13.18
C LYS A 99 -10.65 17.36 -11.91
N ASN A 100 -10.83 16.12 -11.43
CA ASN A 100 -11.62 15.80 -10.24
C ASN A 100 -10.75 15.60 -8.99
N VAL A 101 -9.46 15.34 -9.17
CA VAL A 101 -8.54 14.93 -8.10
C VAL A 101 -7.57 16.06 -7.74
N PHE A 102 -6.91 16.68 -8.71
CA PHE A 102 -5.88 17.70 -8.46
C PHE A 102 -6.39 18.90 -7.66
N PRO A 103 -7.63 19.41 -7.87
CA PRO A 103 -8.17 20.48 -7.02
C PRO A 103 -8.29 20.12 -5.54
N LYS A 104 -8.11 18.84 -5.17
CA LYS A 104 -8.17 18.35 -3.79
C LYS A 104 -6.80 18.23 -3.12
N TYR A 105 -5.70 18.23 -3.87
CA TYR A 105 -4.36 18.07 -3.30
C TYR A 105 -3.99 19.17 -2.31
N GLU A 106 -4.13 20.44 -2.69
CA GLU A 106 -3.88 21.56 -1.77
C GLU A 106 -4.82 21.54 -0.55
N PRO A 107 -6.15 21.35 -0.71
CA PRO A 107 -7.03 21.17 0.44
C PRO A 107 -6.65 20.03 1.39
N ILE A 108 -6.10 18.92 0.87
CA ILE A 108 -5.57 17.81 1.67
C ILE A 108 -4.35 18.27 2.44
N LEU A 109 -3.34 18.84 1.78
CA LEU A 109 -2.11 19.32 2.42
C LEU A 109 -2.40 20.31 3.55
N ASP A 110 -3.31 21.26 3.31
CA ASP A 110 -3.78 22.22 4.32
C ASP A 110 -4.48 21.56 5.52
N SER A 111 -5.23 20.47 5.28
CA SER A 111 -6.02 19.81 6.33
C SER A 111 -5.20 18.86 7.19
N PHE A 112 -4.00 18.48 6.73
CA PHE A 112 -3.12 17.52 7.38
C PHE A 112 -1.66 18.04 7.43
N PRO A 113 -1.43 19.22 8.03
CA PRO A 113 -0.14 19.90 7.97
C PRO A 113 0.98 19.03 8.56
N GLY A 114 2.02 18.79 7.76
CA GLY A 114 3.19 17.98 8.17
C GLY A 114 2.91 16.48 8.32
N LYS A 115 1.74 15.97 7.88
CA LYS A 115 1.36 14.55 7.98
C LYS A 115 1.12 13.87 6.63
N VAL A 116 1.19 14.60 5.53
CA VAL A 116 0.99 14.02 4.20
C VAL A 116 2.29 13.42 3.67
N ARG A 117 2.34 12.09 3.51
CA ARG A 117 3.34 11.40 2.68
C ARG A 117 2.75 11.24 1.29
N VAL A 118 3.49 11.58 0.25
CA VAL A 118 3.05 11.31 -1.12
C VAL A 118 3.76 10.05 -1.61
N SER A 119 2.99 9.04 -2.03
CA SER A 119 3.52 7.85 -2.70
C SER A 119 3.32 7.99 -4.20
N VAL A 120 4.40 7.82 -4.95
CA VAL A 120 4.43 7.94 -6.41
C VAL A 120 4.99 6.64 -6.97
N PRO A 121 4.14 5.70 -7.43
CA PRO A 121 4.62 4.55 -8.17
C PRO A 121 5.30 5.02 -9.45
N VAL A 122 6.53 4.61 -9.70
CA VAL A 122 7.28 5.06 -10.87
C VAL A 122 7.20 4.03 -11.97
N SER A 123 6.91 4.51 -13.17
CA SER A 123 6.75 3.73 -14.38
C SER A 123 7.37 4.46 -15.57
N ARG A 124 7.42 3.80 -16.73
CA ARG A 124 7.82 4.42 -17.99
C ARG A 124 6.93 5.61 -18.40
N MET A 125 5.73 5.73 -17.84
CA MET A 125 4.76 6.76 -18.23
C MET A 125 4.95 8.09 -17.48
N ASN A 126 5.46 8.06 -16.26
CA ASN A 126 5.61 9.22 -15.39
C ASN A 126 7.08 9.49 -14.98
N ARG A 127 8.03 8.71 -15.50
CA ARG A 127 9.46 8.90 -15.19
C ARG A 127 9.92 10.33 -15.40
N ASP A 128 9.44 10.98 -16.45
CA ASP A 128 9.94 12.28 -16.89
C ASP A 128 9.38 13.46 -16.07
N ASP A 129 8.47 13.20 -15.12
CA ASP A 129 7.86 14.23 -14.26
C ASP A 129 7.89 13.91 -12.76
N ILE A 130 8.63 12.88 -12.34
CA ILE A 130 8.75 12.52 -10.91
C ILE A 130 9.44 13.61 -10.08
N GLU A 131 10.46 14.29 -10.60
CA GLU A 131 11.16 15.36 -9.87
C GLU A 131 10.26 16.58 -9.73
N GLU A 132 9.59 16.96 -10.82
CA GLU A 132 8.59 18.02 -10.84
C GLU A 132 7.46 17.71 -9.84
N THR A 133 6.98 16.46 -9.82
CA THR A 133 5.97 15.98 -8.86
C THR A 133 6.46 16.13 -7.42
N ARG A 134 7.68 15.66 -7.11
CA ARG A 134 8.25 15.77 -5.76
C ARG A 134 8.32 17.22 -5.32
N ASP A 135 8.92 18.07 -6.14
CA ASP A 135 9.19 19.45 -5.79
C ASP A 135 7.85 20.20 -5.59
N TRP A 136 6.85 19.96 -6.46
CA TRP A 136 5.51 20.53 -6.34
C TRP A 136 4.84 20.24 -4.98
N PHE A 137 4.94 18.99 -4.50
CA PHE A 137 4.33 18.57 -3.23
C PHE A 137 5.12 19.06 -2.01
N LEU A 138 6.45 18.98 -2.04
CA LEU A 138 7.29 19.45 -0.93
C LEU A 138 7.15 20.96 -0.72
N GLU A 139 7.12 21.75 -1.79
CA GLU A 139 6.89 23.20 -1.72
C GLU A 139 5.52 23.57 -1.12
N ARG A 140 4.55 22.65 -1.18
CA ARG A 140 3.19 22.81 -0.65
C ARG A 140 2.97 22.15 0.72
N GLY A 141 4.04 21.72 1.38
CA GLY A 141 3.98 21.25 2.76
C GLY A 141 3.73 19.75 2.94
N ALA A 142 3.91 18.94 1.88
CA ALA A 142 4.02 17.49 2.07
C ALA A 142 5.21 17.19 3.00
N LYS A 143 5.04 16.21 3.89
CA LYS A 143 6.09 15.75 4.81
C LYS A 143 7.25 15.12 4.04
N GLU A 144 6.90 14.28 3.07
CA GLU A 144 7.85 13.59 2.21
C GLU A 144 7.17 13.10 0.93
N VAL A 145 7.98 12.80 -0.08
CA VAL A 145 7.55 12.16 -1.33
C VAL A 145 8.41 10.92 -1.52
N VAL A 146 7.75 9.78 -1.65
CA VAL A 146 8.36 8.46 -1.79
C VAL A 146 8.09 7.93 -3.18
N PHE A 147 9.14 7.51 -3.86
CA PHE A 147 9.04 6.84 -5.15
C PHE A 147 9.01 5.33 -4.96
N ASP A 148 7.95 4.70 -5.43
CA ASP A 148 7.74 3.27 -5.25
C ASP A 148 7.95 2.50 -6.56
N PRO A 149 8.65 1.35 -6.55
CA PRO A 149 8.71 0.47 -7.70
C PRO A 149 7.32 -0.09 -7.99
N LEU A 150 6.98 -0.15 -9.28
CA LEU A 150 5.72 -0.70 -9.71
C LEU A 150 5.67 -2.21 -9.45
N ALA A 151 4.54 -2.71 -8.96
CA ALA A 151 4.29 -4.13 -8.70
C ALA A 151 3.05 -4.63 -9.46
N SER A 152 3.04 -5.93 -9.81
CA SER A 152 2.02 -6.54 -10.65
C SER A 152 0.66 -6.73 -9.98
N ARG A 153 0.60 -6.65 -8.64
CA ARG A 153 -0.62 -6.99 -7.85
C ARG A 153 -1.14 -8.41 -8.12
N CYS A 154 -0.28 -9.27 -8.66
CA CYS A 154 -0.53 -10.69 -8.92
C CYS A 154 -1.82 -11.02 -9.70
N THR A 155 -2.35 -10.05 -10.45
CA THR A 155 -3.58 -10.24 -11.24
C THR A 155 -3.37 -11.21 -12.40
N ASP A 156 -4.46 -11.77 -12.93
CA ASP A 156 -4.43 -12.56 -14.17
C ASP A 156 -3.96 -11.71 -15.36
N ASP A 157 -4.56 -10.52 -15.53
CA ASP A 157 -4.15 -9.57 -16.56
C ASP A 157 -3.05 -8.64 -16.03
N GLN A 158 -1.83 -8.89 -16.51
CA GLN A 158 -0.65 -8.06 -16.23
C GLN A 158 -0.21 -7.25 -17.46
N SER A 159 -1.05 -7.11 -18.48
CA SER A 159 -0.70 -6.43 -19.74
C SER A 159 -0.31 -4.97 -19.51
N LEU A 160 -1.09 -4.24 -18.71
CA LEU A 160 -0.78 -2.86 -18.34
C LEU A 160 0.54 -2.77 -17.57
N PHE A 161 0.69 -3.59 -16.52
CA PHE A 161 1.91 -3.66 -15.71
C PHE A 161 3.15 -3.89 -16.59
N ARG A 162 3.15 -4.93 -17.43
CA ARG A 162 4.29 -5.26 -18.32
C ARG A 162 4.60 -4.16 -19.32
N ARG A 163 3.58 -3.42 -19.77
CA ARG A 163 3.74 -2.30 -20.69
C ARG A 163 4.45 -1.11 -20.04
N ILE A 164 4.14 -0.82 -18.78
CA ILE A 164 4.57 0.43 -18.12
C ILE A 164 5.70 0.23 -17.11
N ALA A 165 5.90 -0.97 -16.56
CA ALA A 165 7.04 -1.30 -15.68
C ALA A 165 8.37 -1.18 -16.43
N PHE A 166 9.47 -0.86 -15.74
CA PHE A 166 10.79 -0.73 -16.37
C PHE A 166 11.43 -2.07 -16.73
N THR A 167 11.73 -2.89 -15.73
CA THR A 167 12.41 -4.18 -15.84
C THR A 167 11.81 -5.09 -14.76
N PRO A 168 10.56 -5.54 -14.96
CA PRO A 168 9.88 -6.34 -13.96
C PRO A 168 10.56 -7.69 -13.81
N VAL A 169 10.83 -8.08 -12.57
CA VAL A 169 11.38 -9.39 -12.20
C VAL A 169 10.44 -10.10 -11.24
N GLU A 170 10.51 -11.43 -11.18
CA GLU A 170 9.79 -12.20 -10.17
C GLU A 170 10.25 -11.79 -8.75
N ILE A 171 9.30 -11.57 -7.85
CA ILE A 171 9.60 -11.27 -6.44
C ILE A 171 9.41 -12.53 -5.60
N ARG A 172 10.33 -12.75 -4.66
CA ARG A 172 10.23 -13.78 -3.65
C ARG A 172 10.31 -13.15 -2.26
N CYS A 173 9.18 -13.08 -1.58
CA CYS A 173 9.11 -12.55 -0.22
C CYS A 173 9.61 -13.59 0.80
N ASN A 174 10.21 -13.11 1.89
CA ASN A 174 10.52 -13.94 3.04
C ASN A 174 9.25 -14.30 3.82
N PRO A 175 9.28 -15.34 4.67
CA PRO A 175 8.14 -15.73 5.50
C PRO A 175 7.56 -14.59 6.35
N ASP A 176 8.40 -13.64 6.78
CA ASP A 176 8.03 -12.48 7.60
C ASP A 176 6.99 -11.56 6.95
N ILE A 177 6.73 -11.68 5.64
CA ILE A 177 5.61 -10.98 4.98
C ILE A 177 4.26 -11.27 5.65
N LEU A 178 4.16 -12.41 6.32
CA LEU A 178 2.98 -12.83 7.04
C LEU A 178 2.79 -12.05 8.35
N ASP A 179 3.78 -11.32 8.87
CA ASP A 179 3.62 -10.49 10.06
C ASP A 179 2.64 -9.33 9.80
N ASP A 180 2.49 -8.92 8.53
CA ASP A 180 1.44 -8.03 8.09
C ASP A 180 0.11 -8.78 7.93
N VAL A 181 -0.89 -8.39 8.73
CA VAL A 181 -2.22 -9.01 8.68
C VAL A 181 -3.14 -8.19 7.78
N ILE A 182 -3.42 -8.72 6.59
CA ILE A 182 -4.30 -8.07 5.62
C ILE A 182 -5.73 -8.55 5.83
N ILE A 183 -6.63 -7.64 6.26
CA ILE A 183 -8.05 -7.94 6.45
C ILE A 183 -8.87 -7.16 5.42
N ASP A 184 -9.57 -7.87 4.55
CA ASP A 184 -10.43 -7.27 3.53
C ASP A 184 -11.77 -6.80 4.11
N CYS A 185 -12.55 -6.08 3.31
CA CYS A 185 -13.76 -5.39 3.72
C CYS A 185 -14.91 -6.30 4.20
N ASP A 186 -14.83 -7.61 3.97
CA ASP A 186 -15.77 -8.62 4.45
C ASP A 186 -15.19 -9.48 5.60
N GLY A 187 -14.00 -9.15 6.09
CA GLY A 187 -13.32 -9.88 7.17
C GLY A 187 -12.44 -11.03 6.72
N LEU A 188 -12.34 -11.33 5.41
CA LEU A 188 -11.37 -12.31 4.94
C LEU A 188 -9.93 -11.85 5.22
N VAL A 189 -9.11 -12.76 5.74
CA VAL A 189 -7.69 -12.52 5.98
C VAL A 189 -6.88 -13.06 4.82
N LEU A 190 -6.03 -12.23 4.22
CA LEU A 190 -5.17 -12.58 3.10
C LEU A 190 -3.72 -12.72 3.53
N SER A 191 -2.97 -13.50 2.75
CA SER A 191 -1.55 -13.79 2.99
C SER A 191 -0.61 -12.63 2.67
N CYS A 192 -1.00 -11.71 1.78
CA CYS A 192 -0.12 -10.64 1.31
C CYS A 192 -0.93 -9.48 0.71
N CYS A 193 -0.35 -8.28 0.75
CA CYS A 193 -0.89 -7.08 0.11
C CYS A 193 -0.91 -7.11 -1.43
N GLN A 194 -0.26 -8.11 -2.03
CA GLN A 194 -0.27 -8.35 -3.47
C GLN A 194 -1.34 -9.38 -3.88
N ASP A 195 -2.02 -10.04 -2.95
CA ASP A 195 -3.11 -11.00 -3.26
C ASP A 195 -4.43 -10.29 -3.60
N PHE A 196 -4.39 -9.42 -4.61
CA PHE A 196 -5.50 -8.52 -4.96
C PHE A 196 -6.78 -9.27 -5.35
N GLU A 197 -6.62 -10.44 -5.99
CA GLU A 197 -7.72 -11.31 -6.42
C GLU A 197 -8.14 -12.33 -5.34
N ARG A 198 -7.58 -12.23 -4.13
CA ARG A 198 -7.96 -13.01 -2.93
C ARG A 198 -7.82 -14.52 -3.12
N ARG A 199 -6.75 -14.97 -3.78
CA ARG A 199 -6.53 -16.38 -4.14
C ARG A 199 -5.97 -17.22 -3.00
N GLU A 200 -5.30 -16.60 -2.04
CA GLU A 200 -4.62 -17.26 -0.93
C GLU A 200 -5.18 -16.79 0.43
N PRO A 201 -6.47 -17.07 0.72
CA PRO A 201 -7.08 -16.72 2.00
C PRO A 201 -6.51 -17.58 3.13
N ILE A 202 -6.13 -16.93 4.23
CA ILE A 202 -5.54 -17.56 5.40
C ILE A 202 -6.40 -17.41 6.67
N GLY A 203 -7.66 -17.02 6.55
CA GLY A 203 -8.58 -16.93 7.69
C GLY A 203 -9.79 -16.04 7.39
N ASN A 204 -10.70 -15.91 8.36
CA ASN A 204 -11.80 -14.96 8.29
C ASN A 204 -12.17 -14.44 9.70
N VAL A 205 -11.89 -13.16 9.97
CA VAL A 205 -12.17 -12.57 11.28
C VAL A 205 -13.66 -12.37 11.56
N ALA A 206 -14.50 -12.33 10.53
CA ALA A 206 -15.95 -12.22 10.70
C ALA A 206 -16.59 -13.55 11.13
N ALA A 207 -15.99 -14.68 10.75
CA ALA A 207 -16.47 -16.01 11.12
C ALA A 207 -15.85 -16.50 12.43
N ASP A 208 -14.52 -16.39 12.56
CA ASP A 208 -13.76 -17.15 13.56
C ASP A 208 -13.08 -16.25 14.61
N GLY A 209 -13.12 -14.93 14.41
CA GLY A 209 -12.36 -13.96 15.21
C GLY A 209 -10.89 -13.86 14.79
N LEU A 210 -10.18 -12.89 15.36
CA LEU A 210 -8.82 -12.55 14.94
C LEU A 210 -7.82 -13.63 15.36
N LEU A 211 -7.88 -14.08 16.61
CA LEU A 211 -6.96 -15.12 17.11
C LEU A 211 -7.05 -16.41 16.28
N SER A 212 -8.27 -16.85 15.96
CA SER A 212 -8.46 -18.06 15.15
C SER A 212 -7.91 -17.89 13.74
N ALA A 213 -8.15 -16.74 13.10
CA ALA A 213 -7.59 -16.44 11.80
C ALA A 213 -6.05 -16.41 11.80
N LEU A 214 -5.42 -15.91 12.87
CA LEU A 214 -3.95 -15.91 13.00
C LEU A 214 -3.36 -17.29 13.30
N GLN A 215 -4.16 -18.21 13.84
CA GLN A 215 -3.76 -19.60 14.14
C GLN A 215 -4.20 -20.59 13.05
N ASP A 216 -4.78 -20.11 11.95
CA ASP A 216 -5.26 -20.95 10.86
C ASP A 216 -4.12 -21.78 10.26
N THR A 217 -4.38 -23.07 10.02
CA THR A 217 -3.37 -24.00 9.48
C THR A 217 -2.89 -23.59 8.09
N ARG A 218 -3.72 -22.91 7.29
CA ARG A 218 -3.35 -22.38 5.97
C ARG A 218 -2.23 -21.36 6.08
N ARG A 219 -2.23 -20.53 7.14
CA ARG A 219 -1.15 -19.57 7.40
C ARG A 219 0.18 -20.27 7.65
N ALA A 220 0.18 -21.32 8.47
CA ALA A 220 1.38 -22.12 8.74
C ALA A 220 1.90 -22.84 7.48
N VAL A 221 1.00 -23.36 6.64
CA VAL A 221 1.36 -23.97 5.34
C VAL A 221 1.97 -22.92 4.41
N PHE A 222 1.38 -21.72 4.31
CA PHE A 222 1.90 -20.63 3.50
C PHE A 222 3.30 -20.21 3.96
N HIS A 223 3.49 -20.01 5.27
CA HIS A 223 4.78 -19.71 5.87
C HIS A 223 5.83 -20.79 5.54
N GLY A 224 5.48 -22.07 5.68
CA GLY A 224 6.36 -23.19 5.35
C GLY A 224 6.80 -23.20 3.89
N ARG A 225 5.89 -22.89 2.95
CA ARG A 225 6.20 -22.77 1.52
C ARG A 225 7.15 -21.62 1.23
N LEU A 226 6.94 -20.45 1.84
CA LEU A 226 7.86 -19.31 1.71
C LEU A 226 9.26 -19.67 2.24
N ALA A 227 9.34 -20.31 3.41
CA ALA A 227 10.59 -20.69 4.04
C ALA A 227 11.38 -21.73 3.23
N ALA A 228 10.68 -22.62 2.52
CA ALA A 228 11.27 -23.61 1.62
C ALA A 228 11.66 -23.04 0.24
N GLY A 229 11.32 -21.77 -0.06
CA GLY A 229 11.53 -21.19 -1.39
C GLY A 229 10.57 -21.70 -2.47
N SER A 230 9.46 -22.33 -2.07
CA SER A 230 8.43 -22.91 -2.95
C SER A 230 7.41 -21.88 -3.44
N HIS A 231 7.83 -20.64 -3.72
CA HIS A 231 6.95 -19.56 -4.20
C HIS A 231 6.18 -19.93 -5.46
N GLY A 232 6.75 -20.76 -6.34
CA GLY A 232 6.09 -21.23 -7.56
C GLY A 232 4.86 -22.12 -7.31
N GLU A 233 4.73 -22.71 -6.12
CA GLU A 233 3.59 -23.54 -5.71
C GLU A 233 2.44 -22.71 -5.10
N ILE A 234 2.68 -21.43 -4.81
CA ILE A 234 1.68 -20.50 -4.29
C ILE A 234 1.09 -19.75 -5.47
N GLU A 235 -0.24 -19.75 -5.58
CA GLU A 235 -0.92 -19.25 -6.76
C GLU A 235 -0.66 -17.76 -7.00
N THR A 236 -0.64 -16.97 -5.92
CA THR A 236 -0.35 -15.55 -5.96
C THR A 236 1.14 -15.29 -6.20
N CYS A 237 2.05 -16.00 -5.50
CA CYS A 237 3.49 -15.73 -5.59
C CYS A 237 4.08 -16.07 -6.96
N ARG A 238 3.62 -17.12 -7.65
CA ARG A 238 4.09 -17.46 -9.00
C ARG A 238 3.79 -16.40 -10.07
N ARG A 239 3.04 -15.36 -9.70
CA ARG A 239 2.63 -14.23 -10.56
C ARG A 239 3.16 -12.89 -10.07
N CYS A 240 3.84 -12.90 -8.92
CA CYS A 240 4.33 -11.71 -8.26
C CYS A 240 5.56 -11.19 -9.01
N ALA A 241 5.46 -9.97 -9.53
CA ALA A 241 6.56 -9.31 -10.19
C ALA A 241 6.57 -7.82 -9.84
N ALA A 242 7.76 -7.23 -9.77
CA ALA A 242 7.92 -5.78 -9.63
C ALA A 242 9.19 -5.31 -10.31
N ASP A 243 9.28 -4.00 -10.50
CA ASP A 243 10.53 -3.35 -10.83
C ASP A 243 11.56 -3.52 -9.71
N VAL A 244 12.84 -3.62 -10.11
CA VAL A 244 13.95 -3.81 -9.18
C VAL A 244 14.09 -2.57 -8.28
N ARG A 245 14.05 -2.79 -6.96
CA ARG A 245 14.36 -1.77 -5.97
C ARG A 245 15.88 -1.65 -5.82
N THR A 246 16.40 -0.45 -6.06
CA THR A 246 17.81 -0.09 -5.88
C THR A 246 17.94 0.99 -4.80
N PRO A 247 19.13 1.19 -4.22
CA PRO A 247 19.35 2.26 -3.23
C PRO A 247 19.08 3.67 -3.78
N ASN A 248 19.20 3.87 -5.10
CA ASN A 248 18.99 5.16 -5.75
C ASN A 248 17.73 5.17 -6.62
N PHE A 249 16.79 4.23 -6.41
CA PHE A 249 15.54 4.18 -7.18
C PHE A 249 14.79 5.51 -7.06
N PRO A 250 14.23 6.05 -8.16
CA PRO A 250 14.22 5.53 -9.53
C PRO A 250 15.34 6.12 -10.43
N PHE A 251 16.31 6.84 -9.84
CA PHE A 251 17.29 7.66 -10.57
C PHE A 251 18.43 6.86 -11.23
N ASP A 252 18.60 5.60 -10.84
CA ASP A 252 19.63 4.70 -11.38
C ASP A 252 19.08 3.63 -12.32
N LEU A 253 17.79 3.70 -12.68
CA LEU A 253 17.21 2.79 -13.66
C LEU A 253 17.67 3.16 -15.07
N ALA A 254 18.50 2.29 -15.67
CA ALA A 254 18.86 2.34 -17.09
C ALA A 254 17.60 2.41 -17.97
N THR A 255 17.60 3.25 -19.00
CA THR A 255 16.52 3.20 -19.99
C THR A 255 16.57 1.88 -20.77
N PRO A 256 15.42 1.33 -21.22
CA PRO A 256 15.42 0.17 -22.11
C PRO A 256 16.22 0.48 -23.38
N GLY A 257 17.48 0.05 -23.41
CA GLY A 257 18.48 0.42 -24.43
C GLY A 257 19.90 0.53 -23.86
N GLU A 258 20.04 0.78 -22.56
CA GLU A 258 21.35 0.93 -21.87
C GLU A 258 21.79 -0.33 -21.10
N LEU A 259 20.87 -1.29 -20.90
CA LEU A 259 21.18 -2.55 -20.25
C LEU A 259 22.03 -3.42 -21.20
N LYS A 260 23.34 -3.50 -20.94
CA LYS A 260 24.22 -4.49 -21.58
C LYS A 260 23.71 -5.89 -21.27
N ALA A 261 23.53 -6.71 -22.30
CA ALA A 261 23.18 -8.12 -22.14
C ALA A 261 24.19 -8.80 -21.18
N GLY A 262 23.72 -9.24 -20.01
CA GLY A 262 24.52 -9.98 -19.04
C GLY A 262 24.63 -9.39 -17.62
N SER A 263 24.13 -8.18 -17.36
CA SER A 263 24.05 -7.68 -15.98
C SER A 263 22.76 -8.17 -15.32
N HIS A 264 22.86 -9.23 -14.51
CA HIS A 264 21.78 -9.56 -13.58
C HIS A 264 21.74 -8.49 -12.47
N PRO A 265 20.57 -7.90 -12.17
CA PRO A 265 20.44 -7.05 -11.00
C PRO A 265 20.75 -7.86 -9.73
N PRO A 266 21.37 -7.25 -8.71
CA PRO A 266 21.53 -7.90 -7.42
C PRO A 266 20.15 -8.32 -6.88
N PRO A 267 20.07 -9.37 -6.05
CA PRO A 267 18.83 -9.76 -5.41
C PRO A 267 18.22 -8.55 -4.68
N PRO A 268 16.89 -8.40 -4.67
CA PRO A 268 16.25 -7.30 -3.95
C PRO A 268 16.71 -7.33 -2.50
N VAL A 269 17.27 -6.22 -2.03
CA VAL A 269 17.60 -6.05 -0.61
C VAL A 269 16.28 -6.17 0.13
N SER A 270 16.16 -7.15 1.04
CA SER A 270 14.99 -7.22 1.91
C SER A 270 14.84 -5.86 2.55
N SER A 271 13.64 -5.29 2.47
CA SER A 271 13.30 -4.00 3.07
C SER A 271 13.73 -4.06 4.54
N THR A 272 14.93 -3.54 4.79
CA THR A 272 15.40 -3.34 6.14
C THR A 272 14.52 -2.22 6.64
N THR A 273 13.74 -2.53 7.65
CA THR A 273 13.09 -1.57 8.53
C THR A 273 14.04 -0.38 8.64
N ILE A 274 13.64 0.79 8.14
CA ILE A 274 14.26 2.04 8.56
C ILE A 274 13.79 2.21 10.00
N SER A 275 14.52 1.55 10.90
CA SER A 275 14.42 1.78 12.34
C SER A 275 14.98 3.17 12.59
N GLN A 276 14.08 4.11 12.88
CA GLN A 276 14.35 5.19 13.82
C GLN A 276 13.50 4.93 15.06
#